data_AF-A0A6A5AAU7-F1
#
_entry.id   AF-A0A6A5AAU7-F1
#
_cell.length_a   1.000
_cell.length_b   1.000
_cell.length_c   1.000
_cell.angle_alpha   90.00
_cell.angle_beta   90.00
_cell.angle_gamma   90.00
#
_symmetry.space_group_name_H-M   'P 1'
#
loop_
_entity.id
_entity.type
_entity.pdbx_description
1 polymer ?
#
loop_
_entity_poly.entity_id
_entity_poly.type
_entity_poly.pdbx_seq_one_letter_code
_entity_poly.pdbx_strand_id
1 'polypeptide(L)'
;MQGSVFDTTKLTLIYCNRSPAHVIAKSTLAPLHNMFPGRFRWLNVLSTDGGEKKEADDEDVKPFVVGSRLTRAMLEANLPPPSDQVCVVFCGPP
;
A
#
# COMPACT_ATOMS: atom_id res chain seq x y z
N MET A 1 -35.51 7.62 -3.53
CA MET A 1 -34.32 7.64 -2.66
C MET A 1 -33.59 6.32 -2.88
N GLN A 2 -32.53 6.30 -3.69
CA GLN A 2 -31.63 5.14 -3.79
C GLN A 2 -30.93 5.04 -2.43
N GLY A 3 -31.25 4.01 -1.65
CA GLY A 3 -30.54 3.76 -0.40
C GLY A 3 -29.06 3.65 -0.71
N SER A 4 -28.24 4.46 -0.04
CA SER A 4 -26.78 4.35 -0.13
C SER A 4 -26.42 2.95 0.32
N VAL A 5 -26.13 2.04 -0.62
CA VAL A 5 -25.58 0.74 -0.28
C VAL A 5 -24.23 1.05 0.36
N PHE A 6 -24.14 0.85 1.68
CA PHE A 6 -22.89 1.01 2.39
C PHE A 6 -21.93 -0.05 1.89
N ASP A 7 -21.01 0.37 1.04
CA ASP A 7 -19.90 -0.47 0.61
C ASP A 7 -19.08 -0.82 1.85
N THR A 8 -18.91 -2.11 2.14
CA THR A 8 -18.10 -2.64 3.25
C THR A 8 -16.77 -3.22 2.79
N THR A 9 -16.43 -3.04 1.51
CA THR A 9 -15.20 -3.54 0.91
C THR A 9 -13.98 -3.06 1.70
N LYS A 10 -13.09 -4.01 1.96
CA LYS A 10 -11.77 -3.77 2.53
C LYS A 10 -10.75 -3.79 1.40
N LEU A 11 -9.86 -2.81 1.40
CA LEU A 11 -8.85 -2.61 0.38
C LEU A 11 -7.47 -2.65 1.02
N THR A 12 -6.59 -3.48 0.44
CA THR A 12 -5.18 -3.54 0.80
C THR A 12 -4.37 -3.10 -0.41
N LEU A 13 -3.62 -2.00 -0.28
CA LEU A 13 -2.73 -1.47 -1.30
C LEU A 13 -1.28 -1.76 -0.94
N ILE A 14 -0.63 -2.62 -1.72
CA ILE A 14 0.83 -2.81 -1.69
C ILE A 14 1.42 -1.98 -2.81
N TYR A 15 2.17 -0.92 -2.46
CA TYR A 15 2.62 0.07 -3.41
C TYR A 15 4.14 0.10 -3.53
N CYS A 16 4.65 -0.50 -4.60
CA CYS A 16 6.08 -0.63 -4.86
C CYS A 16 6.64 0.60 -5.58
N ASN A 17 7.63 1.27 -5.00
CA ASN A 17 8.26 2.47 -5.55
C ASN A 17 9.78 2.44 -5.38
N ARG A 18 10.51 3.26 -6.13
CA ARG A 18 11.98 3.34 -6.04
C ARG A 18 12.43 4.05 -4.76
N SER A 19 11.79 5.16 -4.40
CA SER A 19 12.13 5.98 -3.23
C SER A 19 10.91 6.75 -2.72
N PRO A 20 10.96 7.39 -1.54
CA PRO A 20 9.86 8.18 -0.98
C PRO A 20 9.35 9.30 -1.91
N ALA A 21 10.24 9.88 -2.71
CA ALA A 21 9.89 10.93 -3.68
C ALA A 21 9.00 10.42 -4.83
N HIS A 22 9.04 9.11 -5.10
CA HIS A 22 8.28 8.49 -6.20
C HIS A 22 6.91 7.97 -5.76
N VAL A 23 6.58 8.07 -4.47
CA VAL A 23 5.26 7.63 -3.97
C VAL A 23 4.22 8.66 -4.38
N ILE A 24 3.45 8.32 -5.42
CA ILE A 24 2.40 9.20 -5.94
C ILE A 24 1.24 9.25 -4.95
N ALA A 25 0.67 10.44 -4.78
CA ALA A 25 -0.50 10.70 -3.92
C ALA A 25 -0.30 10.34 -2.43
N LYS A 26 0.94 10.29 -1.94
CA LYS A 26 1.28 10.01 -0.53
C LYS A 26 0.49 10.87 0.48
N SER A 27 0.35 12.17 0.20
CA SER A 27 -0.41 13.12 1.02
C SER A 27 -1.92 12.84 1.08
N THR A 28 -2.45 12.03 0.17
CA THR A 28 -3.85 11.58 0.18
C THR A 28 -3.98 10.18 0.78
N LEU A 29 -3.03 9.28 0.49
CA LEU A 29 -3.04 7.90 0.96
C LEU A 29 -2.78 7.79 2.47
N ALA A 30 -1.87 8.58 3.03
CA ALA A 30 -1.59 8.58 4.46
C ALA A 30 -2.84 8.93 5.32
N PRO A 31 -3.57 10.03 5.04
CA PRO A 31 -4.83 10.31 5.74
C PRO A 31 -5.87 9.20 5.58
N LEU A 32 -6.02 8.63 4.38
CA LEU A 32 -6.98 7.54 4.15
C LEU A 32 -6.67 6.32 5.03
N HIS A 33 -5.39 5.97 5.17
CA HIS A 33 -4.97 4.85 6.02
C HIS A 33 -5.31 5.11 7.49
N ASN A 34 -5.04 6.33 7.96
CA ASN A 34 -5.30 6.74 9.34
C ASN A 34 -6.79 6.88 9.66
N MET A 35 -7.60 7.35 8.70
CA MET A 35 -9.04 7.55 8.87
C MET A 35 -9.83 6.24 8.80
N PHE A 36 -9.35 5.25 8.04
CA PHE A 36 -10.08 4.01 7.78
C PHE A 36 -9.25 2.75 8.10
N PRO A 37 -8.67 2.59 9.30
CA PRO A 37 -7.73 1.51 9.60
C PRO A 37 -8.34 0.10 9.47
N GLY A 38 -9.66 -0.05 9.66
CA GLY A 38 -10.38 -1.31 9.48
C GLY A 38 -10.75 -1.66 8.03
N ARG A 39 -10.61 -0.70 7.10
CA ARG A 39 -11.04 -0.84 5.70
C ARG A 39 -9.95 -0.58 4.68
N PHE A 40 -8.98 0.27 4.97
CA PHE A 40 -7.91 0.62 4.06
C PHE A 40 -6.56 0.35 4.72
N ARG A 41 -5.89 -0.69 4.23
CA ARG A 41 -4.50 -1.00 4.57
C ARG A 41 -3.62 -0.54 3.45
N TRP A 42 -2.55 0.17 3.78
CA TRP A 42 -1.58 0.65 2.83
C TRP A 42 -0.19 0.25 3.30
N LEU A 43 0.66 -0.17 2.36
CA LEU A 43 2.06 -0.47 2.61
C LEU A 43 2.90 -0.02 1.42
N ASN A 44 3.87 0.86 1.66
CA ASN A 44 4.86 1.19 0.66
C ASN A 44 6.03 0.19 0.69
N VAL A 45 6.45 -0.29 -0.47
CA VAL A 45 7.66 -1.11 -0.62
C VAL A 45 8.66 -0.30 -1.42
N LEU A 46 9.72 0.14 -0.76
CA LEU A 46 10.72 1.01 -1.37
C LEU A 46 11.95 0.20 -1.79
N SER A 47 12.47 0.46 -2.99
CA SER A 47 13.68 -0.19 -3.49
C SER A 47 14.95 0.35 -2.82
N THR A 48 15.95 -0.51 -2.64
CA THR A 48 17.31 -0.12 -2.22
C THR A 48 18.23 0.26 -3.37
N ASP A 49 17.87 -0.09 -4.60
CA ASP A 49 18.80 -0.11 -5.73
C ASP A 49 18.96 1.26 -6.38
N GLY A 50 18.28 2.28 -5.83
CA GLY A 50 18.21 3.61 -6.37
C GLY A 50 19.27 4.59 -5.88
N GLY A 51 20.06 4.26 -4.84
CA GLY A 51 21.09 5.15 -4.27
C GLY A 51 20.58 6.41 -3.56
N GLU A 52 19.29 6.72 -3.69
CA GLU A 52 18.63 7.85 -3.04
C GLU A 52 18.50 7.58 -1.54
N LYS A 53 18.85 8.57 -0.72
CA LYS A 53 18.66 8.48 0.74
C LYS A 53 17.18 8.22 0.99
N LYS A 54 16.90 7.13 1.69
CA LYS A 54 15.59 6.88 2.29
C LYS A 54 15.41 8.00 3.30
N GLU A 55 14.71 9.05 2.93
CA GLU A 55 14.24 10.05 3.90
C GLU A 55 13.30 9.30 4.85
N ALA A 56 13.88 8.78 5.94
CA ALA A 56 13.18 7.97 6.93
C ALA A 56 12.11 8.78 7.70
N ASP A 57 12.09 10.10 7.46
CA ASP A 57 11.27 11.07 8.18
C ASP A 57 10.08 11.61 7.36
N ASP A 58 9.84 11.08 6.14
CA ASP A 58 8.62 11.42 5.40
C ASP A 58 7.41 10.66 6.00
N GLU A 59 6.70 11.31 6.91
CA GLU A 59 5.49 10.79 7.57
C GLU A 59 4.41 10.41 6.55
N ASP A 60 4.33 11.10 5.41
CA ASP A 60 3.33 10.79 4.39
C ASP A 60 3.63 9.48 3.66
N VAL A 61 4.83 8.90 3.82
CA VAL A 61 5.22 7.62 3.20
C VAL A 61 5.10 6.45 4.18
N LYS A 62 4.78 6.71 5.45
CA LYS A 62 4.55 5.64 6.44
C LYS A 62 3.14 5.04 6.27
N PRO A 63 2.99 3.71 6.39
CA PRO A 63 4.03 2.72 6.68
C PRO A 63 4.79 2.25 5.43
N PHE A 64 6.09 2.00 5.57
CA PHE A 64 6.93 1.47 4.50
C PHE A 64 7.87 0.36 4.96
N VAL A 65 8.23 -0.52 4.02
CA VAL A 65 9.32 -1.50 4.16
C VAL A 65 10.33 -1.23 3.08
N VAL A 66 11.59 -1.54 3.36
CA VAL A 66 12.66 -1.31 2.40
C VAL A 66 13.40 -2.59 2.08
N GLY A 67 13.49 -2.89 0.80
CA GLY A 67 14.15 -4.08 0.28
C GLY A 67 14.33 -3.97 -1.23
N SER A 68 15.04 -4.90 -1.85
CA SER A 68 15.26 -4.86 -3.30
C SER A 68 13.96 -5.05 -4.10
N ARG A 69 13.04 -5.90 -3.60
CA ARG A 69 11.78 -6.23 -4.27
C ARG A 69 10.69 -6.68 -3.30
N LEU A 70 9.45 -6.70 -3.78
CA LEU A 70 8.32 -7.33 -3.11
C LEU A 70 8.59 -8.84 -2.92
N THR A 71 8.38 -9.34 -1.70
CA THR A 71 8.62 -10.74 -1.36
C THR A 71 7.33 -11.45 -0.98
N ARG A 72 7.32 -12.79 -1.11
CA ARG A 72 6.21 -13.64 -0.66
C ARG A 72 5.87 -13.42 0.82
N ALA A 73 6.88 -13.34 1.69
CA ALA A 73 6.67 -13.12 3.12
C ALA A 73 5.98 -11.78 3.41
N MET A 74 6.30 -10.72 2.65
CA MET A 74 5.61 -9.42 2.76
C MET A 74 4.14 -9.53 2.34
N LEU A 75 3.84 -10.30 1.30
CA LEU A 75 2.46 -10.54 0.87
C LEU A 75 1.68 -11.32 1.92
N GLU A 76 2.25 -12.41 2.44
CA GLU A 76 1.61 -13.26 3.46
C GLU A 76 1.33 -12.51 4.76
N ALA A 77 2.20 -11.56 5.14
CA ALA A 77 2.00 -10.75 6.34
C ALA A 77 0.95 -9.63 6.19
N ASN A 78 0.64 -9.20 4.95
CA ASN A 78 -0.17 -8.00 4.71
C ASN A 78 -1.48 -8.26 3.97
N LEU A 79 -1.55 -9.28 3.14
CA LEU A 79 -2.75 -9.63 2.40
C LEU A 79 -3.71 -10.46 3.25
N PRO A 80 -5.03 -10.38 2.99
CA PRO A 80 -5.97 -11.34 3.55
C PRO A 80 -5.66 -12.76 3.04
N PRO A 81 -6.10 -13.80 3.76
CA PRO A 81 -6.06 -15.17 3.25
C PRO A 81 -6.78 -15.27 1.89
N PRO A 82 -6.28 -16.08 0.95
CA PRO A 82 -6.97 -16.33 -0.31
C PRO A 82 -8.40 -16.86 -0.06
N SER A 83 -9.38 -16.29 -0.75
CA SER A 83 -10.76 -16.78 -0.74
C SER A 83 -11.51 -16.29 -1.99
N ASP A 84 -12.67 -16.88 -2.26
CA ASP A 84 -13.52 -16.51 -3.40
C ASP A 84 -14.11 -15.09 -3.30
N GLN A 85 -13.98 -14.45 -2.14
CA GLN A 85 -14.40 -13.07 -1.89
C GLN A 85 -13.25 -12.07 -2.04
N VAL A 86 -12.05 -12.52 -2.43
CA VAL A 86 -10.88 -11.67 -2.62
C VAL A 86 -10.60 -11.50 -4.10
N CYS A 87 -10.56 -10.25 -4.54
CA CYS A 87 -10.07 -9.88 -5.87
C CYS A 87 -8.68 -9.27 -5.75
N VAL A 88 -7.77 -9.69 -6.64
CA VAL A 88 -6.42 -9.11 -6.75
C VAL A 88 -6.32 -8.37 -8.07
N VAL A 89 -5.95 -7.09 -7.99
CA VAL A 89 -5.62 -6.27 -9.15
C VAL A 89 -4.12 -5.96 -9.08
N PHE A 90 -3.42 -6.22 -10.18
CA PHE A 90 -2.00 -5.96 -10.31
C PHE A 90 -1.74 -5.01 -11.48
N CYS A 91 -0.96 -3.97 -11.23
CA CYS A 91 -0.53 -3.01 -12.25
C CYS A 91 0.91 -2.60 -11.93
N GLY A 92 1.79 -2.76 -12.91
CA GLY A 92 3.20 -2.47 -12.78
C GLY A 92 3.98 -2.86 -14.03
N PRO A 93 5.32 -2.70 -14.01
CA PRO A 93 6.20 -3.17 -15.07
C PRO A 93 6.04 -4.68 -15.32
N PRO A 94 6.25 -5.15 -16.57
CA PRO A 94 6.24 -6.56 -16.90
C PRO A 94 7.40 -7.35 -16.27
#